data_AF-A0A453G393-F1
#
_entry.id   AF-A0A453G393-F1
#
_cell.length_a   1.000
_cell.length_b   1.000
_cell.length_c   1.000
_cell.angle_alpha   90.00
_cell.angle_beta   90.00
_cell.angle_gamma   90.00
#
_symmetry.space_group_name_H-M   'P 1'
#
loop_
_entity.id
_entity.type
_entity.pdbx_description
1 polymer ?
#
loop_
_entity_poly.entity_id
_entity_poly.type
_entity_poly.pdbx_seq_one_letter_code
_entity_poly.pdbx_strand_id
1 'polypeptide(L)'
;TLFSVECGDYFDWQAVGLLHSLRKAGQPGGVTRLLSCAPDQLASYRGLRIGHTLQVPSYSRHPRTGDWYPAINKPAGVVHWLEHSPEADNVDWVVILDADQIVRGPIIPWELGAEKGKPVAAYYGYLKGCDNILAQLHTAHPEFCDKVGGILIMHIDDLRALAPLWLSKTEEVRQDKSHWSTNITGDIYGMGWISEMYGYSFGAAEVGLRHKINDDIMIYPGYTPRIGTEPLILHYGLPFKVGNWSFSKLEHHEDGIVYDCNRLFPPPPFPREVEVMESDPNVKRALYLSIECINTLNEGLLLHHTSVGCPKPQWSKYLSFLKSKRFSELTKPKYWNSLKVENKLTVQHVALSKSRHPKTHTLFSTECSSYFDWQTVGLMHSFRVSGQPGNITRLLSCTDEELKNYKGRDLAPTHYVPSMNRHPLTGDWYKLLT
;
A
#
# COMPACT_ATOMS: atom_id res chain seq x y z
N THR A 1 -6.45 0.56 1.18
CA THR A 1 -5.32 0.36 2.10
C THR A 1 -5.80 0.39 3.52
N LEU A 2 -5.35 -0.54 4.36
CA LEU A 2 -5.63 -0.63 5.78
C LEU A 2 -4.34 -0.46 6.56
N PHE A 3 -4.41 0.15 7.74
CA PHE A 3 -3.34 0.11 8.72
C PHE A 3 -3.94 0.18 10.13
N SER A 4 -3.34 -0.57 11.06
CA SER A 4 -3.82 -0.66 12.44
C SER A 4 -3.03 0.27 13.34
N VAL A 5 -3.75 0.95 14.25
CA VAL A 5 -3.17 1.83 15.26
C VAL A 5 -3.97 1.72 16.55
N GLU A 6 -3.36 2.16 17.65
CA GLU A 6 -4.04 2.32 18.94
C GLU A 6 -4.22 3.80 19.28
N CYS A 7 -5.19 4.09 20.14
CA CYS A 7 -5.35 5.40 20.77
C CYS A 7 -4.07 5.79 21.53
N GLY A 8 -3.41 6.87 21.10
CA GLY A 8 -2.29 7.45 21.82
C GLY A 8 -1.35 8.26 20.93
N ASP A 9 -0.58 9.15 21.56
CA ASP A 9 0.34 10.05 20.88
C ASP A 9 1.36 9.27 20.00
N TYR A 10 1.77 8.07 20.44
CA TYR A 10 2.69 7.20 19.69
C TYR A 10 2.25 6.95 18.26
N PHE A 11 0.98 6.59 18.05
CA PHE A 11 0.46 6.26 16.74
C PHE A 11 -0.08 7.48 16.00
N ASP A 12 -0.35 8.59 16.68
CA ASP A 12 -0.88 9.80 16.06
C ASP A 12 0.13 10.39 15.07
N TRP A 13 1.39 10.55 15.47
CA TRP A 13 2.41 11.10 14.57
C TRP A 13 2.78 10.12 13.46
N GLN A 14 2.72 8.81 13.73
CA GLN A 14 2.90 7.76 12.73
C GLN A 14 1.78 7.79 11.68
N ALA A 15 0.53 7.90 12.11
CA ALA A 15 -0.63 7.99 11.22
C ALA A 15 -0.57 9.25 10.35
N VAL A 16 -0.19 10.41 10.91
CA VAL A 16 0.03 11.65 10.13
C VAL A 16 1.09 11.41 9.05
N GLY A 17 2.21 10.79 9.42
CA GLY A 17 3.30 10.43 8.50
C GLY A 17 2.87 9.53 7.36
N LEU A 18 2.25 8.40 7.69
CA LEU A 18 1.79 7.40 6.72
C LEU A 18 0.73 7.99 5.78
N LEU A 19 -0.31 8.64 6.32
CA LEU A 19 -1.38 9.25 5.51
C LEU A 19 -0.86 10.33 4.57
N HIS A 20 0.07 11.17 5.03
CA HIS A 20 0.74 12.14 4.18
C HIS A 20 1.52 11.47 3.06
N SER A 21 2.33 10.45 3.39
CA SER A 21 3.15 9.74 2.39
C SER A 21 2.29 9.02 1.35
N LEU A 22 1.18 8.38 1.75
CA LEU A 22 0.21 7.75 0.84
C LEU A 22 -0.40 8.78 -0.14
N ARG A 23 -0.81 9.95 0.38
CA ARG A 23 -1.33 11.04 -0.46
C ARG A 23 -0.26 11.56 -1.42
N LYS A 24 0.96 11.79 -0.93
CA LYS A 24 2.09 12.28 -1.72
C LYS A 24 2.50 11.29 -2.81
N ALA A 25 2.47 10.00 -2.51
CA ALA A 25 2.73 8.91 -3.45
C ALA A 25 1.64 8.75 -4.52
N GLY A 26 0.48 9.39 -4.37
CA GLY A 26 -0.66 9.19 -5.26
C GLY A 26 -1.27 7.80 -5.11
N GLN A 27 -1.27 7.24 -3.89
CA GLN A 27 -1.86 5.92 -3.65
C GLN A 27 -3.33 5.91 -4.09
N PRO A 28 -3.74 4.97 -4.97
CA PRO A 28 -5.14 4.85 -5.36
C PRO A 28 -5.97 4.10 -4.31
N GLY A 29 -7.28 4.26 -4.40
CA GLY A 29 -8.26 3.62 -3.53
C GLY A 29 -8.42 4.31 -2.17
N GLY A 30 -9.35 3.79 -1.37
CA GLY A 30 -9.60 4.27 -0.01
C GLY A 30 -8.45 3.91 0.94
N VAL A 31 -8.25 4.72 1.98
CA VAL A 31 -7.33 4.43 3.09
C VAL A 31 -8.11 4.47 4.39
N THR A 32 -8.12 3.35 5.11
CA THR A 32 -8.90 3.18 6.33
C THR A 32 -7.97 2.88 7.49
N ARG A 33 -7.96 3.80 8.46
CA ARG A 33 -7.23 3.64 9.72
C ARG A 33 -8.09 2.82 10.67
N LEU A 34 -7.61 1.65 11.08
CA LEU A 34 -8.26 0.80 12.07
C LEU A 34 -7.77 1.23 13.45
N LEU A 35 -8.62 1.94 14.19
CA LEU A 35 -8.25 2.56 15.45
C LEU A 35 -8.82 1.78 16.63
N SER A 36 -7.95 1.08 17.34
CA SER A 36 -8.27 0.38 18.58
C SER A 36 -8.09 1.30 19.79
N CYS A 37 -9.15 1.49 20.57
CA CYS A 37 -9.11 2.32 21.78
C CYS A 37 -9.66 1.56 22.97
N ALA A 38 -9.03 1.71 24.13
CA ALA A 38 -9.66 1.25 25.37
C ALA A 38 -10.94 2.09 25.65
N PRO A 39 -11.97 1.50 26.29
CA PRO A 39 -13.26 2.18 26.49
C PRO A 39 -13.16 3.54 27.20
N ASP A 40 -12.19 3.70 28.10
CA ASP A 40 -11.93 4.91 28.88
C ASP A 40 -11.12 5.97 28.11
N GLN A 41 -10.40 5.59 27.05
CA GLN A 41 -9.56 6.50 26.26
C GLN A 41 -10.34 7.25 25.18
N LEU A 42 -11.41 6.67 24.64
CA LEU A 42 -12.06 7.19 23.43
C LEU A 42 -12.64 8.60 23.63
N ALA A 43 -13.24 8.87 24.78
CA ALA A 43 -13.91 10.15 25.07
C ALA A 43 -12.94 11.35 25.10
N SER A 44 -11.68 11.11 25.47
CA SER A 44 -10.63 12.14 25.58
C SER A 44 -9.62 12.11 24.43
N TYR A 45 -9.73 11.14 23.52
CA TYR A 45 -8.78 10.96 22.43
C TYR A 45 -8.89 12.06 21.36
N ARG A 46 -7.81 12.81 21.19
CA ARG A 46 -7.73 13.99 20.30
C ARG A 46 -7.54 13.62 18.83
N GLY A 47 -7.02 12.42 18.56
CA GLY A 47 -6.53 12.00 17.25
C GLY A 47 -7.60 11.44 16.30
N LEU A 48 -8.88 11.46 16.66
CA LEU A 48 -9.98 10.92 15.83
C LEU A 48 -10.02 11.51 14.42
N ARG A 49 -9.61 12.77 14.26
CA ARG A 49 -9.70 13.52 12.99
C ARG A 49 -8.44 13.43 12.11
N ILE A 50 -7.44 12.63 12.48
CA ILE A 50 -6.18 12.51 11.72
C ILE A 50 -6.40 11.94 10.31
N GLY A 51 -7.40 11.07 10.13
CA GLY A 51 -7.75 10.50 8.83
C GLY A 51 -9.07 9.73 8.85
N HIS A 52 -9.46 9.17 7.71
CA HIS A 52 -10.61 8.28 7.63
C HIS A 52 -10.39 7.06 8.53
N THR A 53 -11.28 6.88 9.51
CA THR A 53 -11.07 5.98 10.64
C THR A 53 -12.28 5.09 10.86
N LEU A 54 -12.05 3.79 10.93
CA LEU A 54 -12.98 2.83 11.51
C LEU A 54 -12.53 2.59 12.97
N GLN A 55 -13.42 2.87 13.91
CA GLN A 55 -13.16 2.55 15.32
C GLN A 55 -13.35 1.04 15.51
N VAL A 56 -12.40 0.41 16.18
CA VAL A 56 -12.37 -1.01 16.47
C VAL A 56 -12.31 -1.18 17.99
N PRO A 57 -12.99 -2.19 18.59
CA PRO A 57 -12.75 -2.52 19.98
C PRO A 57 -11.26 -2.78 20.25
N SER A 58 -10.78 -2.41 21.44
CA SER A 58 -9.45 -2.86 21.87
C SER A 58 -9.52 -4.31 22.32
N TYR A 59 -8.70 -5.14 21.69
CA TYR A 59 -8.45 -6.53 22.04
C TYR A 59 -7.13 -6.69 22.81
N SER A 60 -6.44 -5.59 23.13
CA SER A 60 -5.14 -5.58 23.80
C SER A 60 -5.16 -6.36 25.12
N ARG A 61 -6.30 -6.47 25.79
CA ARG A 61 -6.47 -7.31 26.98
C ARG A 61 -7.38 -8.49 26.67
N HIS A 62 -6.83 -9.70 26.67
CA HIS A 62 -7.59 -10.89 26.31
C HIS A 62 -8.73 -11.14 27.33
N PRO A 63 -9.98 -11.32 26.87
CA PRO A 63 -11.15 -11.27 27.75
C PRO A 63 -11.24 -12.42 28.75
N ARG A 64 -10.63 -13.58 28.44
CA ARG A 64 -10.68 -14.76 29.33
C ARG A 64 -9.46 -14.90 30.23
N THR A 65 -8.27 -14.60 29.72
CA THR A 65 -7.00 -14.83 30.44
C THR A 65 -6.46 -13.57 31.09
N GLY A 66 -6.93 -12.39 30.69
CA GLY A 66 -6.40 -11.10 31.13
C GLY A 66 -5.00 -10.78 30.59
N ASP A 67 -4.44 -11.62 29.70
CA ASP A 67 -3.14 -11.37 29.06
C ASP A 67 -3.17 -10.04 28.31
N TRP A 68 -2.12 -9.25 28.47
CA TRP A 68 -2.00 -7.97 27.77
C TRP A 68 -1.05 -8.13 26.58
N TYR A 69 -1.60 -7.99 25.38
CA TYR A 69 -0.92 -8.14 24.11
C TYR A 69 -1.52 -7.21 23.04
N PRO A 70 -1.03 -5.97 22.91
CA PRO A 70 -1.62 -4.96 22.02
C PRO A 70 -1.53 -5.31 20.52
N ALA A 71 -0.52 -6.05 20.09
CA ALA A 71 -0.33 -6.38 18.66
C ALA A 71 -1.47 -7.26 18.09
N ILE A 72 -2.28 -7.92 18.93
CA ILE A 72 -3.49 -8.64 18.49
C ILE A 72 -4.55 -7.73 17.87
N ASN A 73 -4.51 -6.43 18.13
CA ASN A 73 -5.44 -5.47 17.53
C ASN A 73 -5.33 -5.45 16.01
N LYS A 74 -4.16 -5.78 15.43
CA LYS A 74 -3.98 -5.82 13.98
C LYS A 74 -4.86 -6.90 13.31
N PRO A 75 -4.74 -8.20 13.64
CA PRO A 75 -5.65 -9.21 13.12
C PRO A 75 -7.11 -8.97 13.53
N ALA A 76 -7.37 -8.60 14.79
CA ALA A 76 -8.73 -8.38 15.26
C ALA A 76 -9.43 -7.21 14.55
N GLY A 77 -8.71 -6.12 14.29
CA GLY A 77 -9.22 -4.97 13.54
C GLY A 77 -9.49 -5.28 12.07
N VAL A 78 -8.71 -6.16 11.45
CA VAL A 78 -8.96 -6.63 10.09
C VAL A 78 -10.23 -7.46 10.03
N VAL A 79 -10.44 -8.39 10.98
CA VAL A 79 -11.71 -9.14 11.11
C VAL A 79 -12.87 -8.17 11.30
N HIS A 80 -12.74 -7.22 12.23
CA HIS A 80 -13.79 -6.23 12.48
C HIS A 80 -14.12 -5.38 11.24
N TRP A 81 -13.11 -4.96 10.47
CA TRP A 81 -13.32 -4.21 9.23
C TRP A 81 -14.06 -5.02 8.17
N LEU A 82 -13.72 -6.30 8.00
CA LEU A 82 -14.44 -7.21 7.09
C LEU A 82 -15.91 -7.38 7.46
N GLU A 83 -16.22 -7.41 8.75
CA GLU A 83 -17.58 -7.64 9.26
C GLU A 83 -18.46 -6.38 9.25
N HIS A 84 -17.87 -5.21 9.48
CA HIS A 84 -18.63 -3.99 9.80
C HIS A 84 -18.43 -2.84 8.81
N SER A 85 -17.45 -2.91 7.90
CA SER A 85 -17.20 -1.84 6.94
C SER A 85 -17.90 -2.09 5.60
N PRO A 86 -18.77 -1.17 5.14
CA PRO A 86 -19.32 -1.24 3.78
C PRO A 86 -18.24 -1.17 2.68
N GLU A 87 -17.05 -0.63 2.99
CA GLU A 87 -15.94 -0.59 2.05
C GLU A 87 -15.41 -1.99 1.72
N ALA A 88 -15.46 -2.92 2.68
CA ALA A 88 -14.96 -4.28 2.50
C ALA A 88 -15.74 -5.05 1.43
N ASP A 89 -17.00 -4.68 1.19
CA ASP A 89 -17.84 -5.27 0.15
C ASP A 89 -17.59 -4.72 -1.26
N ASN A 90 -16.86 -3.61 -1.36
CA ASN A 90 -16.72 -2.84 -2.60
C ASN A 90 -15.25 -2.73 -3.08
N VAL A 91 -14.37 -3.65 -2.64
CA VAL A 91 -12.97 -3.68 -3.05
C VAL A 91 -12.54 -5.07 -3.49
N ASP A 92 -11.72 -5.15 -4.53
CA ASP A 92 -11.12 -6.42 -5.00
C ASP A 92 -9.77 -6.71 -4.33
N TRP A 93 -9.05 -5.65 -3.94
CA TRP A 93 -7.68 -5.75 -3.45
C TRP A 93 -7.49 -4.96 -2.17
N VAL A 94 -6.75 -5.56 -1.24
CA VAL A 94 -6.41 -4.95 0.04
C VAL A 94 -4.89 -4.90 0.18
N VAL A 95 -4.41 -3.72 0.58
CA VAL A 95 -3.01 -3.47 0.99
C VAL A 95 -3.06 -3.18 2.48
N ILE A 96 -2.40 -3.99 3.30
CA ILE A 96 -2.25 -3.78 4.74
C ILE A 96 -0.82 -3.33 5.02
N LEU A 97 -0.69 -2.20 5.70
CA LEU A 97 0.59 -1.55 6.04
C LEU A 97 0.77 -1.46 7.56
N ASP A 98 2.02 -1.33 8.00
CA ASP A 98 2.35 -0.93 9.36
C ASP A 98 2.31 0.60 9.49
N ALA A 99 1.97 1.10 10.68
CA ALA A 99 1.86 2.55 10.93
C ALA A 99 3.22 3.27 10.84
N ASP A 100 4.32 2.56 11.09
CA ASP A 100 5.68 3.07 11.06
C ASP A 100 6.34 2.98 9.67
N GLN A 101 5.56 3.30 8.63
CA GLN A 101 6.00 3.24 7.24
C GLN A 101 5.82 4.57 6.51
N ILE A 102 6.79 4.90 5.64
CA ILE A 102 6.69 5.97 4.65
C ILE A 102 6.55 5.33 3.26
N VAL A 103 5.48 5.70 2.57
CA VAL A 103 5.22 5.28 1.19
C VAL A 103 5.81 6.29 0.21
N ARG A 104 6.72 5.81 -0.64
CA ARG A 104 7.46 6.61 -1.63
C ARG A 104 6.82 6.58 -3.01
N GLY A 105 5.83 5.72 -3.24
CA GLY A 105 5.23 5.46 -4.55
C GLY A 105 3.95 4.65 -4.46
N PRO A 106 3.08 4.67 -5.49
CA PRO A 106 1.81 3.96 -5.43
C PRO A 106 2.05 2.45 -5.37
N ILE A 107 1.31 1.79 -4.49
CA ILE A 107 1.31 0.35 -4.27
C ILE A 107 0.15 -0.23 -5.09
N ILE A 108 0.47 -0.73 -6.28
CA ILE A 108 -0.51 -1.29 -7.22
C ILE A 108 -0.40 -2.82 -7.19
N PRO A 109 -1.42 -3.55 -6.67
CA PRO A 109 -1.33 -4.99 -6.44
C PRO A 109 -0.86 -5.83 -7.62
N TRP A 110 -1.49 -5.66 -8.79
CA TRP A 110 -1.16 -6.44 -9.99
C TRP A 110 0.18 -6.03 -10.63
N GLU A 111 0.65 -4.79 -10.46
CA GLU A 111 1.99 -4.39 -10.92
C GLU A 111 3.10 -5.02 -10.07
N LEU A 112 2.81 -5.22 -8.78
CA LEU A 112 3.65 -5.97 -7.84
C LEU A 112 3.50 -7.49 -8.01
N GLY A 113 2.56 -7.93 -8.84
CA GLY A 113 2.34 -9.31 -9.21
C GLY A 113 1.40 -10.06 -8.28
N ALA A 114 0.66 -9.41 -7.40
CA ALA A 114 -0.33 -10.10 -6.57
C ALA A 114 -1.40 -10.77 -7.45
N GLU A 115 -1.76 -12.00 -7.09
CA GLU A 115 -2.83 -12.81 -7.72
C GLU A 115 -3.68 -13.41 -6.60
N LYS A 116 -4.94 -13.77 -6.89
CA LYS A 116 -5.77 -14.53 -5.94
C LYS A 116 -5.07 -15.85 -5.57
N GLY A 117 -4.99 -16.16 -4.28
CA GLY A 117 -4.22 -17.26 -3.70
C GLY A 117 -2.70 -17.04 -3.64
N LYS A 118 -2.19 -15.94 -4.22
CA LYS A 118 -0.76 -15.61 -4.25
C LYS A 118 -0.52 -14.15 -3.86
N PRO A 119 -0.69 -13.82 -2.58
CA PRO A 119 -0.44 -12.48 -2.06
C PRO A 119 1.02 -12.04 -2.27
N VAL A 120 1.29 -10.74 -2.23
CA VAL A 120 2.65 -10.18 -2.22
C VAL A 120 2.96 -9.68 -0.82
N ALA A 121 4.16 -9.98 -0.33
CA ALA A 121 4.64 -9.46 0.95
C ALA A 121 6.17 -9.27 0.97
N ALA A 122 6.65 -8.50 1.94
CA ALA A 122 8.09 -8.40 2.20
C ALA A 122 8.57 -9.58 3.07
N TYR A 123 9.87 -9.90 2.96
CA TYR A 123 10.47 -11.01 3.70
C TYR A 123 10.85 -10.63 5.13
N TYR A 124 10.40 -11.43 6.09
CA TYR A 124 10.74 -11.32 7.51
C TYR A 124 11.57 -12.53 7.96
N GLY A 125 12.84 -12.56 7.55
CA GLY A 125 13.74 -13.69 7.81
C GLY A 125 13.98 -14.04 9.29
N TYR A 126 13.63 -13.14 10.21
CA TYR A 126 13.72 -13.38 11.65
C TYR A 126 12.62 -14.30 12.19
N LEU A 127 11.59 -14.63 11.40
CA LEU A 127 10.55 -15.60 11.76
C LEU A 127 11.07 -17.05 11.71
N LYS A 128 11.96 -17.40 12.64
CA LYS A 128 12.60 -18.73 12.74
C LYS A 128 11.59 -19.87 12.93
N GLY A 129 10.44 -19.58 13.52
CA GLY A 129 9.38 -20.54 13.85
C GLY A 129 8.77 -21.23 12.63
N CYS A 130 8.86 -20.62 11.44
CA CYS A 130 8.43 -21.28 10.21
C CYS A 130 9.27 -22.52 9.85
N ASP A 131 10.52 -22.60 10.32
CA ASP A 131 11.44 -23.70 9.95
C ASP A 131 11.61 -24.73 11.08
N ASN A 132 10.80 -24.68 12.13
CA ASN A 132 11.01 -25.50 13.33
C ASN A 132 9.71 -26.02 13.96
N ILE A 133 9.83 -26.50 15.20
CA ILE A 133 8.73 -27.08 15.99
C ILE A 133 7.51 -26.15 16.10
N LEU A 134 7.69 -24.82 16.08
CA LEU A 134 6.58 -23.89 16.21
C LEU A 134 5.58 -24.04 15.06
N ALA A 135 6.04 -24.13 13.80
CA ALA A 135 5.16 -24.40 12.66
C ALA A 135 4.48 -25.77 12.78
N GLN A 136 5.20 -26.80 13.23
CA GLN A 136 4.66 -28.15 13.38
C GLN A 136 3.56 -28.24 14.45
N LEU A 137 3.62 -27.39 15.47
CA LEU A 137 2.63 -27.33 16.54
C LEU A 137 1.38 -26.52 16.14
N HIS A 138 1.58 -25.43 15.39
CA HIS A 138 0.54 -24.41 15.19
C HIS A 138 -0.05 -24.40 13.79
N THR A 139 0.41 -25.24 12.86
CA THR A 139 -0.25 -25.45 11.57
C THR A 139 -0.19 -26.89 11.08
N ALA A 140 -1.24 -27.32 10.36
CA ALA A 140 -1.29 -28.58 9.63
C ALA A 140 -0.42 -28.57 8.35
N HIS A 141 0.00 -27.38 7.89
CA HIS A 141 0.74 -27.16 6.65
C HIS A 141 2.06 -26.41 6.90
N PRO A 142 2.99 -26.93 7.73
CA PRO A 142 4.26 -26.26 8.01
C PRO A 142 5.09 -25.97 6.75
N GLU A 143 4.93 -26.76 5.69
CA GLU A 143 5.56 -26.57 4.38
C GLU A 143 5.08 -25.31 3.62
N PHE A 144 3.99 -24.68 4.07
CA PHE A 144 3.44 -23.43 3.52
C PHE A 144 3.70 -22.20 4.40
N CYS A 145 4.48 -22.33 5.48
CA CYS A 145 4.84 -21.17 6.31
C CYS A 145 5.84 -20.26 5.59
N ASP A 146 5.33 -19.23 4.93
CA ASP A 146 6.14 -18.16 4.36
C ASP A 146 6.56 -17.18 5.46
N LYS A 147 7.85 -16.81 5.52
CA LYS A 147 8.37 -15.82 6.47
C LYS A 147 8.12 -14.39 5.97
N VAL A 148 6.94 -13.86 6.22
CA VAL A 148 6.49 -12.60 5.60
C VAL A 148 5.91 -11.60 6.57
N GLY A 149 5.94 -10.32 6.20
CA GLY A 149 5.28 -9.25 6.93
C GLY A 149 5.59 -7.86 6.36
N GLY A 150 5.26 -6.82 7.14
CA GLY A 150 5.52 -5.41 6.81
C GLY A 150 4.53 -4.81 5.83
N ILE A 151 4.46 -5.38 4.63
CA ILE A 151 3.44 -5.06 3.63
C ILE A 151 2.75 -6.35 3.22
N LEU A 152 1.41 -6.35 3.24
CA LEU A 152 0.60 -7.48 2.83
C LEU A 152 -0.35 -7.02 1.73
N ILE A 153 -0.27 -7.61 0.54
CA ILE A 153 -1.08 -7.25 -0.61
C ILE A 153 -1.79 -8.49 -1.12
N MET A 154 -3.13 -8.48 -1.07
CA MET A 154 -3.90 -9.67 -1.39
C MET A 154 -5.29 -9.34 -1.95
N HIS A 155 -5.90 -10.34 -2.58
CA HIS A 155 -7.28 -10.25 -3.02
C HIS A 155 -8.24 -10.28 -1.82
N ILE A 156 -9.39 -9.60 -1.90
CA ILE A 156 -10.36 -9.53 -0.79
C ILE A 156 -10.84 -10.92 -0.34
N ASP A 157 -11.03 -11.85 -1.28
CA ASP A 157 -11.43 -13.22 -0.97
C ASP A 157 -10.37 -13.99 -0.17
N ASP A 158 -9.08 -13.75 -0.46
CA ASP A 158 -7.99 -14.37 0.31
C ASP A 158 -7.97 -13.80 1.73
N LEU A 159 -8.19 -12.48 1.86
CA LEU A 159 -8.28 -11.82 3.17
C LEU A 159 -9.47 -12.33 3.98
N ARG A 160 -10.63 -12.55 3.36
CA ARG A 160 -11.83 -13.11 4.01
C ARG A 160 -11.60 -14.52 4.55
N ALA A 161 -10.86 -15.36 3.82
CA ALA A 161 -10.48 -16.69 4.29
C ALA A 161 -9.41 -16.62 5.39
N LEU A 162 -8.45 -15.71 5.25
CA LEU A 162 -7.30 -15.58 6.15
C LEU A 162 -7.63 -14.94 7.49
N ALA A 163 -8.40 -13.85 7.51
CA ALA A 163 -8.52 -12.98 8.69
C ALA A 163 -8.99 -13.72 9.97
N PRO A 164 -9.99 -14.63 9.92
CA PRO A 164 -10.38 -15.41 11.10
C PRO A 164 -9.24 -16.32 11.61
N LEU A 165 -8.51 -16.94 10.69
CA LEU A 165 -7.38 -17.81 11.01
C LEU A 165 -6.17 -17.03 11.51
N TRP A 166 -5.92 -15.84 10.97
CA TRP A 166 -4.88 -14.95 11.48
C TRP A 166 -5.14 -14.62 12.95
N LEU A 167 -6.37 -14.24 13.31
CA LEU A 167 -6.73 -13.96 14.69
C LEU A 167 -6.59 -15.22 15.58
N SER A 168 -7.18 -16.35 15.18
CA SER A 168 -7.15 -17.56 16.00
C SER A 168 -5.74 -18.11 16.19
N LYS A 169 -4.93 -18.17 15.12
CA LYS A 169 -3.53 -18.61 15.19
C LYS A 169 -2.65 -17.67 16.00
N THR A 170 -2.95 -16.37 15.99
CA THR A 170 -2.29 -15.41 16.89
C THR A 170 -2.56 -15.77 18.35
N GLU A 171 -3.81 -16.10 18.71
CA GLU A 171 -4.15 -16.52 20.07
C GLU A 171 -3.48 -17.85 20.46
N GLU A 172 -3.44 -18.83 19.56
CA GLU A 172 -2.76 -20.13 19.78
C GLU A 172 -1.28 -19.93 20.10
N VAL A 173 -0.56 -19.20 19.25
CA VAL A 173 0.89 -18.92 19.44
C VAL A 173 1.13 -18.07 20.68
N ARG A 174 0.25 -17.11 20.97
CA ARG A 174 0.34 -16.27 22.17
C ARG A 174 0.10 -17.07 23.45
N GLN A 175 -0.75 -18.08 23.43
CA GLN A 175 -0.99 -18.92 24.61
C GLN A 175 0.15 -19.92 24.85
N ASP A 176 0.92 -20.26 23.82
CA ASP A 176 2.06 -21.17 23.90
C ASP A 176 3.33 -20.49 24.45
N LYS A 177 3.25 -20.06 25.71
CA LYS A 177 4.35 -19.40 26.42
C LYS A 177 5.61 -20.27 26.52
N SER A 178 5.45 -21.59 26.43
CA SER A 178 6.56 -22.54 26.51
C SER A 178 7.51 -22.47 25.33
N HIS A 179 7.05 -21.95 24.18
CA HIS A 179 7.82 -21.86 22.95
C HIS A 179 8.19 -20.43 22.55
N TRP A 180 8.06 -19.44 23.44
CA TRP A 180 8.40 -18.03 23.16
C TRP A 180 9.89 -17.73 23.02
N SER A 181 10.76 -18.68 23.39
CA SER A 181 12.20 -18.45 23.45
C SER A 181 12.78 -18.00 22.09
N THR A 182 13.75 -17.09 22.14
CA THR A 182 14.37 -16.45 20.96
C THR A 182 14.97 -17.45 19.95
N ASN A 183 15.41 -18.63 20.40
CA ASN A 183 15.90 -19.68 19.50
C ASN A 183 14.77 -20.34 18.68
N ILE A 184 13.53 -20.32 19.18
CA ILE A 184 12.35 -20.88 18.51
C ILE A 184 11.66 -19.81 17.66
N THR A 185 11.31 -18.68 18.26
CA THR A 185 10.53 -17.62 17.60
C THR A 185 11.39 -16.59 16.88
N GLY A 186 12.65 -16.43 17.23
CA GLY A 186 13.41 -15.26 16.80
C GLY A 186 12.95 -13.94 17.44
N ASP A 187 12.01 -13.97 18.39
CA ASP A 187 11.66 -12.82 19.21
C ASP A 187 12.87 -12.45 20.08
N ILE A 188 13.43 -11.26 19.84
CA ILE A 188 14.62 -10.78 20.56
C ILE A 188 14.39 -10.62 22.07
N TYR A 189 13.13 -10.47 22.49
CA TYR A 189 12.77 -10.36 23.90
C TYR A 189 12.38 -11.71 24.50
N GLY A 190 12.04 -12.70 23.67
CA GLY A 190 11.55 -14.00 24.14
C GLY A 190 10.24 -13.91 24.92
N MET A 191 9.40 -12.92 24.61
CA MET A 191 8.16 -12.60 25.35
C MET A 191 6.90 -12.80 24.50
N GLY A 192 7.03 -13.45 23.35
CA GLY A 192 5.94 -13.69 22.41
C GLY A 192 5.40 -12.41 21.77
N TRP A 193 6.25 -11.39 21.58
CA TRP A 193 5.82 -10.10 21.04
C TRP A 193 5.37 -10.18 19.57
N ILE A 194 6.01 -11.06 18.80
CA ILE A 194 5.75 -11.29 17.37
C ILE A 194 4.76 -12.43 17.09
N SER A 195 3.88 -12.74 18.05
CA SER A 195 2.91 -13.86 17.94
C SER A 195 1.90 -13.65 16.81
N GLU A 196 1.53 -12.41 16.50
CA GLU A 196 0.65 -12.03 15.40
C GLU A 196 1.29 -12.21 14.02
N MET A 197 2.62 -12.10 13.89
CA MET A 197 3.36 -12.37 12.65
C MET A 197 3.34 -13.86 12.35
N TYR A 198 3.49 -14.68 13.39
CA TYR A 198 3.30 -16.12 13.29
C TYR A 198 1.84 -16.50 13.03
N GLY A 199 0.90 -15.85 13.72
CA GLY A 199 -0.53 -16.03 13.47
C GLY A 199 -0.89 -15.76 12.01
N TYR A 200 -0.30 -14.72 11.39
CA TYR A 200 -0.48 -14.43 9.98
C TYR A 200 0.07 -15.57 9.11
N SER A 201 1.32 -15.96 9.33
CA SER A 201 2.03 -16.93 8.48
C SER A 201 1.40 -18.33 8.58
N PHE A 202 1.01 -18.75 9.79
CA PHE A 202 0.30 -20.00 10.01
C PHE A 202 -1.13 -19.95 9.49
N GLY A 203 -1.86 -18.85 9.70
CA GLY A 203 -3.20 -18.68 9.13
C GLY A 203 -3.18 -18.72 7.59
N ALA A 204 -2.16 -18.12 6.97
CA ALA A 204 -1.98 -18.15 5.51
C ALA A 204 -1.65 -19.57 5.01
N ALA A 205 -0.85 -20.32 5.76
CA ALA A 205 -0.56 -21.72 5.47
C ALA A 205 -1.82 -22.60 5.51
N GLU A 206 -2.70 -22.41 6.52
CA GLU A 206 -3.99 -23.13 6.63
C GLU A 206 -4.94 -22.84 5.45
N VAL A 207 -4.95 -21.61 4.94
CA VAL A 207 -5.72 -21.24 3.73
C VAL A 207 -5.07 -21.80 2.45
N GLY A 208 -3.77 -22.12 2.49
CA GLY A 208 -2.99 -22.52 1.32
C GLY A 208 -2.48 -21.36 0.47
N LEU A 209 -2.34 -20.17 1.05
CA LEU A 209 -1.78 -19.00 0.36
C LEU A 209 -0.28 -19.16 0.15
N ARG A 210 0.20 -18.79 -1.05
CA ARG A 210 1.63 -18.83 -1.40
C ARG A 210 2.14 -17.46 -1.79
N HIS A 211 2.93 -16.84 -0.92
CA HIS A 211 3.36 -15.47 -1.13
C HIS A 211 4.36 -15.34 -2.28
N LYS A 212 4.19 -14.28 -3.08
CA LYS A 212 5.25 -13.72 -3.91
C LYS A 212 6.06 -12.78 -3.02
N ILE A 213 7.14 -13.32 -2.46
CA ILE A 213 8.02 -12.61 -1.54
C ILE A 213 8.94 -11.68 -2.33
N ASN A 214 9.05 -10.43 -1.88
CA ASN A 214 9.84 -9.41 -2.55
C ASN A 214 10.60 -8.55 -1.54
N ASP A 215 11.91 -8.74 -1.45
CA ASP A 215 12.75 -7.97 -0.51
C ASP A 215 13.08 -6.55 -0.98
N ASP A 216 12.67 -6.18 -2.20
CA ASP A 216 13.00 -4.88 -2.79
C ASP A 216 11.90 -3.83 -2.64
N ILE A 217 10.70 -4.25 -2.26
CA ILE A 217 9.57 -3.31 -2.11
C ILE A 217 9.70 -2.44 -0.85
N MET A 218 10.31 -2.97 0.20
CA MET A 218 10.40 -2.35 1.52
C MET A 218 11.83 -2.43 2.04
N ILE A 219 12.30 -1.35 2.66
CA ILE A 219 13.60 -1.29 3.30
C ILE A 219 13.53 -0.58 4.65
N TYR A 220 14.38 -0.99 5.59
CA TYR A 220 14.60 -0.23 6.82
C TYR A 220 15.58 0.92 6.54
N PRO A 221 15.25 2.18 6.89
CA PRO A 221 16.24 3.26 6.96
C PRO A 221 17.51 2.81 7.69
N GLY A 222 18.67 3.21 7.18
CA GLY A 222 19.99 2.74 7.61
C GLY A 222 20.50 1.49 6.90
N TYR A 223 19.65 0.75 6.19
CA TYR A 223 20.07 -0.40 5.40
C TYR A 223 20.44 0.02 3.98
N THR A 224 21.41 -0.66 3.38
CA THR A 224 21.82 -0.40 2.00
C THR A 224 20.91 -1.16 1.04
N PRO A 225 20.18 -0.48 0.14
CA PRO A 225 19.32 -1.16 -0.83
C PRO A 225 20.15 -1.98 -1.80
N ARG A 226 19.58 -3.07 -2.32
CA ARG A 226 20.20 -3.84 -3.40
C ARG A 226 20.43 -2.93 -4.62
N ILE A 227 21.51 -3.21 -5.35
CA ILE A 227 21.87 -2.42 -6.53
C ILE A 227 20.74 -2.52 -7.56
N GLY A 228 20.30 -1.37 -8.08
CA GLY A 228 19.26 -1.29 -9.10
C GLY A 228 17.82 -1.44 -8.60
N THR A 229 17.59 -1.52 -7.29
CA THR A 229 16.25 -1.70 -6.71
C THR A 229 15.78 -0.40 -6.08
N GLU A 230 14.57 0.08 -6.38
CA GLU A 230 14.01 1.31 -5.81
C GLU A 230 12.89 0.95 -4.83
N PRO A 231 13.13 1.00 -3.50
CA PRO A 231 12.12 0.64 -2.52
C PRO A 231 10.93 1.59 -2.56
N LEU A 232 9.72 1.05 -2.50
CA LEU A 232 8.50 1.85 -2.39
C LEU A 232 8.15 2.20 -0.95
N ILE A 233 8.69 1.47 0.03
CA ILE A 233 8.34 1.61 1.44
C ILE A 233 9.61 1.75 2.27
N LEU A 234 9.62 2.75 3.16
CA LEU A 234 10.61 2.87 4.22
C LEU A 234 9.96 2.46 5.53
N HIS A 235 10.41 1.38 6.13
CA HIS A 235 9.90 0.89 7.42
C HIS A 235 10.80 1.38 8.55
N TYR A 236 10.42 2.43 9.28
CA TYR A 236 11.24 3.02 10.34
C TYR A 236 11.04 2.34 11.71
N GLY A 237 10.86 1.02 11.70
CA GLY A 237 10.65 0.22 12.91
C GLY A 237 11.90 0.04 13.79
N LEU A 238 13.10 0.28 13.23
CA LEU A 238 14.39 0.13 13.91
C LEU A 238 15.11 1.48 14.05
N PRO A 239 15.98 1.65 15.06
CA PRO A 239 16.85 2.82 15.15
C PRO A 239 17.82 2.90 13.97
N PHE A 240 18.08 4.10 13.48
CA PHE A 240 19.05 4.33 12.39
C PHE A 240 19.82 5.65 12.56
N LYS A 241 20.92 5.80 11.82
CA LYS A 241 21.84 6.93 11.93
C LYS A 241 22.23 7.50 10.56
N VAL A 242 22.53 8.80 10.52
CA VAL A 242 23.13 9.52 9.40
C VAL A 242 24.20 10.45 9.96
N GLY A 243 25.47 10.05 9.86
CA GLY A 243 26.56 10.74 10.55
C GLY A 243 26.34 10.76 12.06
N ASN A 244 26.35 11.95 12.65
CA ASN A 244 26.10 12.15 14.09
C ASN A 244 24.62 12.28 14.47
N TRP A 245 23.72 12.32 13.47
CA TRP A 245 22.29 12.38 13.70
C TRP A 245 21.71 10.96 13.76
N SER A 246 20.71 10.75 14.61
CA SER A 246 20.02 9.47 14.76
C SER A 246 18.53 9.65 14.99
N PHE A 247 17.77 8.59 14.71
CA PHE A 247 16.35 8.54 15.01
C PHE A 247 15.95 7.16 15.50
N SER A 248 15.10 7.12 16.53
CA SER A 248 14.44 5.92 17.02
C SER A 248 13.00 6.27 17.36
N LYS A 249 12.04 5.55 16.77
CA LYS A 249 10.61 5.79 17.06
C LYS A 249 10.26 5.59 18.53
N LEU A 250 10.97 4.71 19.23
CA LEU A 250 10.71 4.40 20.64
C LEU A 250 11.05 5.58 21.57
N GLU A 251 11.94 6.47 21.16
CA GLU A 251 12.25 7.72 21.89
C GLU A 251 11.08 8.72 21.82
N HIS A 252 10.13 8.51 20.92
CA HIS A 252 8.95 9.34 20.68
C HIS A 252 7.64 8.62 21.04
N HIS A 253 7.69 7.68 21.99
CA HIS A 253 6.51 6.91 22.41
C HIS A 253 5.39 7.78 22.98
N GLU A 254 5.73 8.75 23.82
CA GLU A 254 4.77 9.67 24.47
C GLU A 254 4.84 11.08 23.86
N ASP A 255 5.28 11.18 22.61
CA ASP A 255 5.51 12.48 21.96
C ASP A 255 4.22 13.04 21.34
N GLY A 256 3.58 13.97 22.04
CA GLY A 256 2.41 14.73 21.60
C GLY A 256 2.66 15.71 20.44
N ILE A 257 3.72 15.51 19.64
CA ILE A 257 4.16 16.39 18.54
C ILE A 257 3.06 16.77 17.54
N VAL A 258 2.06 15.92 17.35
CA VAL A 258 0.88 16.20 16.50
C VAL A 258 0.11 17.42 17.01
N TYR A 259 0.08 17.63 18.32
CA TYR A 259 -0.71 18.65 19.01
C TYR A 259 0.13 19.88 19.41
N ASP A 260 1.45 19.77 19.38
CA ASP A 260 2.39 20.85 19.65
C ASP A 260 2.62 21.66 18.36
N CYS A 261 1.86 22.76 18.19
CA CYS A 261 1.92 23.56 16.97
C CYS A 261 3.34 23.92 16.53
N ASN A 262 3.64 23.65 15.25
CA ASN A 262 4.91 23.90 14.56
C ASN A 262 6.12 23.10 15.05
N ARG A 263 5.94 22.18 16.00
CA ARG A 263 7.00 21.26 16.43
C ARG A 263 7.24 20.18 15.37
N LEU A 264 8.50 19.92 15.05
CA LEU A 264 8.92 18.88 14.11
C LEU A 264 9.98 18.00 14.79
N PHE A 265 10.18 16.78 14.29
CA PHE A 265 11.31 15.95 14.73
C PHE A 265 12.63 16.65 14.39
N PRO A 266 13.72 16.38 15.15
CA PRO A 266 15.02 16.94 14.88
C PRO A 266 15.41 16.78 13.39
N PRO A 267 15.75 17.88 12.69
CA PRO A 267 16.01 17.82 11.26
C PRO A 267 17.22 16.93 10.96
N PRO A 268 17.12 15.98 10.01
CA PRO A 268 18.27 15.20 9.58
C PRO A 268 19.25 16.08 8.78
N PRO A 269 20.48 15.60 8.53
CA PRO A 269 21.43 16.29 7.65
C PRO A 269 20.82 16.59 6.27
N PHE A 270 21.15 17.74 5.70
CA PHE A 270 20.71 18.14 4.37
C PHE A 270 21.32 17.22 3.30
N PRO A 271 20.68 17.05 2.13
CA PRO A 271 21.20 16.23 1.04
C PRO A 271 22.65 16.57 0.63
N ARG A 272 23.03 17.86 0.66
CA ARG A 272 24.40 18.31 0.36
C ARG A 272 25.42 17.88 1.41
N GLU A 273 25.01 17.74 2.66
CA GLU A 273 25.89 17.22 3.72
C GLU A 273 26.11 15.72 3.49
N VAL A 274 25.06 14.97 3.11
CA VAL A 274 25.18 13.56 2.70
C VAL A 274 26.09 13.38 1.49
N GLU A 275 26.07 14.30 0.52
CA GLU A 275 26.97 14.26 -0.65
C GLU A 275 28.45 14.27 -0.26
N VAL A 276 28.80 15.02 0.78
CA VAL A 276 30.16 15.22 1.29
C VAL A 276 30.54 14.15 2.32
N MET A 277 29.57 13.64 3.09
CA MET A 277 29.80 12.66 4.16
C MET A 277 30.24 11.28 3.63
N GLU A 278 29.77 10.88 2.46
CA GLU A 278 30.02 9.54 1.92
C GLU A 278 30.44 9.62 0.45
N SER A 279 31.41 8.78 0.06
CA SER A 279 31.88 8.65 -1.32
C SER A 279 31.29 7.44 -2.03
N ASP A 280 31.01 6.34 -1.31
CA ASP A 280 30.41 5.14 -1.85
C ASP A 280 28.96 5.42 -2.31
N PRO A 281 28.64 5.22 -3.61
CA PRO A 281 27.31 5.53 -4.13
C PRO A 281 26.17 4.73 -3.48
N ASN A 282 26.42 3.48 -3.07
CA ASN A 282 25.40 2.61 -2.47
C ASN A 282 25.14 3.01 -1.01
N VAL A 283 26.19 3.27 -0.24
CA VAL A 283 26.05 3.76 1.14
C VAL A 283 25.41 5.15 1.13
N LYS A 284 25.84 6.03 0.23
CA LYS A 284 25.22 7.36 0.04
C LYS A 284 23.72 7.25 -0.27
N ARG A 285 23.34 6.30 -1.12
CA ARG A 285 21.93 6.02 -1.41
C ARG A 285 21.16 5.58 -0.17
N ALA A 286 21.74 4.72 0.66
CA ALA A 286 21.15 4.33 1.95
C ALA A 286 20.90 5.55 2.84
N LEU A 287 21.88 6.45 2.95
CA LEU A 287 21.76 7.69 3.73
C LEU A 287 20.68 8.63 3.17
N TYR A 288 20.53 8.71 1.84
CA TYR A 288 19.45 9.47 1.23
C TYR A 288 18.06 8.92 1.60
N LEU A 289 17.87 7.60 1.56
CA LEU A 289 16.61 6.98 1.98
C LEU A 289 16.34 7.25 3.47
N SER A 290 17.38 7.21 4.31
CA SER A 290 17.26 7.52 5.72
C SER A 290 16.80 8.96 5.99
N ILE A 291 17.40 9.95 5.33
CA ILE A 291 16.96 11.34 5.50
C ILE A 291 15.60 11.60 4.83
N GLU A 292 15.28 10.91 3.73
CA GLU A 292 13.98 10.99 3.05
C GLU A 292 12.84 10.58 4.00
N CYS A 293 13.05 9.54 4.80
CA CYS A 293 12.10 9.07 5.80
C CYS A 293 11.66 10.20 6.76
N ILE A 294 12.62 10.81 7.48
CA ILE A 294 12.30 11.85 8.47
C ILE A 294 11.86 13.15 7.82
N ASN A 295 12.44 13.53 6.67
CA ASN A 295 11.98 14.72 5.97
C ASN A 295 10.50 14.58 5.53
N THR A 296 10.07 13.38 5.11
CA THR A 296 8.67 13.12 4.73
C THR A 296 7.75 13.13 5.96
N LEU A 297 8.17 12.55 7.09
CA LEU A 297 7.44 12.67 8.37
C LEU A 297 7.25 14.13 8.78
N ASN A 298 8.33 14.91 8.74
CA ASN A 298 8.31 16.32 9.11
C ASN A 298 7.48 17.19 8.16
N GLU A 299 7.48 16.89 6.86
CA GLU A 299 6.56 17.52 5.91
C GLU A 299 5.10 17.21 6.25
N GLY A 300 4.78 15.96 6.60
CA GLY A 300 3.45 15.55 7.02
C GLY A 300 2.97 16.28 8.28
N LEU A 301 3.81 16.38 9.31
CA LEU A 301 3.53 17.14 10.53
C LEU A 301 3.30 18.63 10.24
N LEU A 302 4.16 19.25 9.42
CA LEU A 302 4.04 20.65 9.03
C LEU A 302 2.70 20.95 8.34
N LEU A 303 2.28 20.08 7.42
CA LEU A 303 0.99 20.19 6.73
C LEU A 303 -0.18 19.90 7.67
N HIS A 304 -0.04 18.92 8.57
CA HIS A 304 -1.04 18.63 9.59
C HIS A 304 -1.29 19.83 10.50
N HIS A 305 -0.23 20.42 11.09
CA HIS A 305 -0.33 21.61 11.92
C HIS A 305 -1.02 22.77 11.19
N THR A 306 -0.68 22.97 9.92
CA THR A 306 -1.36 23.98 9.08
C THR A 306 -2.86 23.67 8.94
N SER A 307 -3.21 22.39 8.69
CA SER A 307 -4.61 21.97 8.48
C SER A 307 -5.49 22.08 9.73
N VAL A 308 -4.89 22.00 10.93
CA VAL A 308 -5.59 22.15 12.21
C VAL A 308 -5.58 23.59 12.75
N GLY A 309 -5.09 24.55 11.96
CA GLY A 309 -5.15 25.97 12.29
C GLY A 309 -4.02 26.50 13.17
N CYS A 310 -2.87 25.80 13.25
CA CYS A 310 -1.71 26.33 13.95
C CYS A 310 -1.21 27.65 13.33
N PRO A 311 -0.60 28.55 14.13
CA PRO A 311 0.00 29.78 13.61
C PRO A 311 1.13 29.44 12.63
N LYS A 312 1.43 30.37 11.70
CA LYS A 312 2.54 30.17 10.76
C LYS A 312 3.86 29.97 11.52
N PRO A 313 4.66 28.93 11.19
CA PRO A 313 5.94 28.71 11.85
C PRO A 313 6.91 29.84 11.53
N GLN A 314 7.79 30.16 12.48
CA GLN A 314 8.92 31.04 12.22
C GLN A 314 9.82 30.46 11.12
N TRP A 315 10.45 31.31 10.34
CA TRP A 315 11.33 30.87 9.28
C TRP A 315 12.54 30.10 9.86
N SER A 316 12.89 28.99 9.22
CA SER A 316 14.16 28.29 9.45
C SER A 316 14.69 27.76 8.13
N LYS A 317 16.01 27.53 8.07
CA LYS A 317 16.66 26.91 6.90
C LYS A 317 16.01 25.57 6.55
N TYR A 318 15.63 24.78 7.56
CA TYR A 318 14.99 23.48 7.38
C TYR A 318 13.57 23.59 6.82
N LEU A 319 12.75 24.51 7.34
CA LEU A 319 11.41 24.76 6.79
C LEU A 319 11.45 25.29 5.35
N SER A 320 12.44 26.12 5.04
CA SER A 320 12.70 26.57 3.67
C SER A 320 13.05 25.39 2.75
N PHE A 321 13.86 24.44 3.23
CA PHE A 321 14.18 23.22 2.50
C PHE A 321 12.95 22.33 2.26
N LEU A 322 12.13 22.05 3.27
CA LEU A 322 10.90 21.26 3.12
C LEU A 322 9.90 21.88 2.12
N LYS A 323 9.92 23.21 1.95
CA LYS A 323 9.08 23.93 0.97
C LYS A 323 9.76 24.12 -0.40
N SER A 324 10.99 23.65 -0.56
CA SER A 324 11.78 23.91 -1.76
C SER A 324 11.41 22.99 -2.93
N LYS A 325 11.66 23.49 -4.15
CA LYS A 325 11.59 22.67 -5.37
C LYS A 325 12.54 21.47 -5.31
N ARG A 326 13.72 21.63 -4.70
CA ARG A 326 14.71 20.56 -4.56
C ARG A 326 14.16 19.40 -3.73
N PHE A 327 13.53 19.69 -2.58
CA PHE A 327 12.90 18.65 -1.77
C PHE A 327 11.75 17.97 -2.51
N SER A 328 10.91 18.76 -3.20
CA SER A 328 9.83 18.22 -4.04
C SER A 328 10.35 17.29 -5.14
N GLU A 329 11.50 17.59 -5.74
CA GLU A 329 12.16 16.75 -6.75
C GLU A 329 12.72 15.45 -6.17
N LEU A 330 13.40 15.52 -5.03
CA LEU A 330 13.98 14.35 -4.35
C LEU A 330 12.88 13.35 -3.94
N THR A 331 11.75 13.86 -3.47
CA THR A 331 10.62 13.09 -2.93
C THR A 331 9.49 12.87 -3.93
N LYS A 332 9.76 13.01 -5.23
CA LYS A 332 8.79 12.62 -6.28
C LYS A 332 8.40 11.15 -6.12
N PRO A 333 7.13 10.79 -6.38
CA PRO A 333 6.66 9.41 -6.37
C PRO A 333 7.56 8.49 -7.19
N LYS A 334 7.94 7.37 -6.59
CA LYS A 334 8.67 6.27 -7.24
C LYS A 334 7.64 5.32 -7.83
N TYR A 335 7.98 4.66 -8.93
CA TYR A 335 7.10 3.71 -9.57
C TYR A 335 7.77 2.36 -9.64
N TRP A 336 7.01 1.30 -9.37
CA TRP A 336 7.52 -0.05 -9.45
C TRP A 336 8.02 -0.34 -10.87
N ASN A 337 9.21 -0.93 -11.00
CA ASN A 337 9.87 -1.27 -12.28
C ASN A 337 10.24 -0.10 -13.22
N SER A 338 10.22 1.18 -12.80
CA SER A 338 10.70 2.29 -13.65
C SER A 338 12.15 2.12 -14.13
N LEU A 339 13.03 1.57 -13.27
CA LEU A 339 14.43 1.25 -13.62
C LEU A 339 14.57 0.06 -14.59
N LYS A 340 13.60 -0.86 -14.64
CA LYS A 340 13.60 -1.94 -15.63
C LYS A 340 13.18 -1.46 -17.02
N VAL A 341 12.48 -0.32 -17.12
CA VAL A 341 12.11 0.29 -18.41
C VAL A 341 13.28 1.06 -19.01
N GLU A 342 14.04 1.81 -18.20
CA GLU A 342 15.26 2.50 -18.68
C GLU A 342 16.36 1.52 -19.11
N ASN A 343 16.60 0.45 -18.33
CA ASN A 343 17.52 -0.61 -18.74
C ASN A 343 16.97 -1.52 -19.86
N LYS A 344 15.65 -1.52 -20.10
CA LYS A 344 15.08 -2.20 -21.28
C LYS A 344 15.30 -1.40 -22.56
N LEU A 345 15.34 -0.08 -22.53
CA LEU A 345 15.61 0.74 -23.72
C LEU A 345 17.03 0.49 -24.27
N THR A 346 18.01 0.21 -23.40
CA THR A 346 19.39 -0.13 -23.79
C THR A 346 19.56 -1.58 -24.25
N VAL A 347 18.68 -2.50 -23.84
CA VAL A 347 18.75 -3.94 -24.16
C VAL A 347 17.73 -4.35 -25.26
N GLN A 348 16.74 -3.52 -25.57
CA GLN A 348 15.70 -3.79 -26.57
C GLN A 348 16.16 -3.79 -28.03
N HIS A 349 17.42 -3.45 -28.31
CA HIS A 349 17.98 -3.67 -29.64
C HIS A 349 18.41 -5.13 -29.89
N VAL A 350 18.45 -5.99 -28.87
CA VAL A 350 18.90 -7.39 -29.03
C VAL A 350 18.07 -8.35 -28.17
N ALA A 351 16.78 -8.52 -28.48
CA ALA A 351 16.04 -9.78 -28.33
C ALA A 351 14.53 -9.57 -28.53
N LEU A 352 14.03 -9.91 -29.72
CA LEU A 352 12.63 -10.28 -29.88
C LEU A 352 12.37 -11.57 -29.08
N SER A 353 11.75 -11.48 -27.92
CA SER A 353 10.98 -12.60 -27.38
C SER A 353 9.73 -12.12 -26.65
N LYS A 354 8.61 -12.74 -27.03
CA LYS A 354 7.22 -12.40 -26.66
C LYS A 354 7.00 -12.52 -25.14
N SER A 355 6.72 -11.42 -24.45
CA SER A 355 6.13 -11.50 -23.11
C SER A 355 4.63 -11.86 -23.21
N ARG A 356 4.24 -12.96 -22.55
CA ARG A 356 2.83 -13.37 -22.35
C ARG A 356 2.21 -12.51 -21.24
N HIS A 357 1.93 -11.25 -21.52
CA HIS A 357 0.87 -10.55 -20.79
C HIS A 357 -0.48 -11.04 -21.33
N PRO A 358 -1.56 -11.09 -20.52
CA PRO A 358 -2.90 -11.26 -21.06
C PRO A 358 -3.18 -10.13 -22.06
N LYS A 359 -3.60 -10.49 -23.28
CA LYS A 359 -3.90 -9.51 -24.34
C LYS A 359 -5.27 -8.93 -24.04
N THR A 360 -5.32 -7.67 -23.61
CA THR A 360 -6.56 -6.90 -23.53
C THR A 360 -6.89 -6.28 -24.88
N HIS A 361 -8.19 -6.23 -25.21
CA HIS A 361 -8.72 -5.52 -26.37
C HIS A 361 -10.00 -4.80 -25.95
N THR A 362 -10.03 -3.48 -26.08
CA THR A 362 -11.17 -2.66 -25.65
C THR A 362 -12.18 -2.54 -26.79
N LEU A 363 -13.44 -2.79 -26.46
CA LEU A 363 -14.56 -2.62 -27.38
C LEU A 363 -15.51 -1.55 -26.86
N PHE A 364 -16.03 -0.74 -27.76
CA PHE A 364 -17.14 0.17 -27.48
C PHE A 364 -18.07 0.22 -28.68
N SER A 365 -19.35 0.41 -28.44
CA SER A 365 -20.37 0.42 -29.49
C SER A 365 -20.90 1.83 -29.73
N THR A 366 -21.16 2.14 -30.99
CA THR A 366 -21.75 3.41 -31.44
C THR A 366 -22.68 3.18 -32.62
N GLU A 367 -23.54 4.14 -32.89
CA GLU A 367 -24.38 4.16 -34.10
C GLU A 367 -23.89 5.18 -35.13
N CYS A 368 -24.33 5.07 -36.39
CA CYS A 368 -24.07 6.06 -37.45
C CYS A 368 -24.81 7.40 -37.21
N SER A 369 -24.41 8.16 -36.18
CA SER A 369 -25.01 9.45 -35.84
C SER A 369 -23.96 10.43 -35.30
N SER A 370 -24.15 11.72 -35.60
CA SER A 370 -23.30 12.80 -35.08
C SER A 370 -23.32 12.89 -33.55
N TYR A 371 -24.35 12.34 -32.90
CA TYR A 371 -24.41 12.21 -31.45
C TYR A 371 -23.28 11.33 -30.88
N PHE A 372 -22.94 10.24 -31.58
CA PHE A 372 -21.86 9.34 -31.14
C PHE A 372 -20.48 9.78 -31.64
N ASP A 373 -20.39 10.71 -32.59
CA ASP A 373 -19.12 11.17 -33.16
C ASP A 373 -18.26 11.88 -32.11
N TRP A 374 -18.82 12.86 -31.39
CA TRP A 374 -18.07 13.59 -30.36
C TRP A 374 -17.71 12.68 -29.17
N GLN A 375 -18.57 11.73 -28.82
CA GLN A 375 -18.30 10.72 -27.79
C GLN A 375 -17.16 9.78 -28.22
N THR A 376 -17.12 9.38 -29.49
CA THR A 376 -16.04 8.59 -30.07
C THR A 376 -14.71 9.32 -29.99
N VAL A 377 -14.67 10.60 -30.37
CA VAL A 377 -13.46 11.43 -30.29
C VAL A 377 -12.98 11.55 -28.84
N GLY A 378 -13.91 11.82 -27.91
CA GLY A 378 -13.60 11.91 -26.47
C GLY A 378 -13.04 10.60 -25.91
N LEU A 379 -13.67 9.47 -26.25
CA LEU A 379 -13.22 8.14 -25.81
C LEU A 379 -11.85 7.78 -26.38
N MET A 380 -11.62 8.03 -27.68
CA MET A 380 -10.32 7.75 -28.31
C MET A 380 -9.19 8.60 -27.75
N HIS A 381 -9.48 9.86 -27.41
CA HIS A 381 -8.51 10.71 -26.70
C HIS A 381 -8.25 10.18 -25.29
N SER A 382 -9.31 9.90 -24.52
CA SER A 382 -9.24 9.34 -23.17
C SER A 382 -8.44 8.04 -23.12
N PHE A 383 -8.69 7.12 -24.05
CA PHE A 383 -7.97 5.85 -24.18
C PHE A 383 -6.47 6.04 -24.42
N ARG A 384 -6.08 7.03 -25.23
CA ARG A 384 -4.66 7.34 -25.49
C ARG A 384 -3.95 7.94 -24.27
N VAL A 385 -4.61 8.84 -23.54
CA VAL A 385 -3.99 9.53 -22.41
C VAL A 385 -4.01 8.72 -21.11
N SER A 386 -4.92 7.75 -20.97
CA SER A 386 -5.02 6.90 -19.78
C SER A 386 -3.92 5.83 -19.71
N GLY A 387 -3.28 5.51 -20.84
CA GLY A 387 -2.33 4.41 -20.93
C GLY A 387 -2.98 3.02 -20.89
N GLN A 388 -4.28 2.93 -21.21
CA GLN A 388 -5.01 1.66 -21.23
C GLN A 388 -4.29 0.63 -22.14
N PRO A 389 -3.95 -0.57 -21.62
CA PRO A 389 -3.19 -1.54 -22.39
C PRO A 389 -4.05 -2.25 -23.43
N GLY A 390 -3.47 -2.51 -24.61
CA GLY A 390 -4.12 -3.25 -25.70
C GLY A 390 -4.65 -2.37 -26.83
N ASN A 391 -5.28 -2.99 -27.81
CA ASN A 391 -5.91 -2.29 -28.94
C ASN A 391 -7.36 -1.91 -28.60
N ILE A 392 -7.88 -0.89 -29.27
CA ILE A 392 -9.29 -0.48 -29.18
C ILE A 392 -9.98 -0.68 -30.52
N THR A 393 -11.24 -1.14 -30.51
CA THR A 393 -12.08 -1.21 -31.70
C THR A 393 -13.50 -0.76 -31.40
N ARG A 394 -14.02 0.09 -32.27
CA ARG A 394 -15.40 0.55 -32.28
C ARG A 394 -16.27 -0.45 -33.02
N LEU A 395 -17.36 -0.88 -32.41
CA LEU A 395 -18.45 -1.60 -33.07
C LEU A 395 -19.44 -0.57 -33.60
N LEU A 396 -19.42 -0.30 -34.90
CA LEU A 396 -20.25 0.71 -35.52
C LEU A 396 -21.50 0.06 -36.12
N SER A 397 -22.64 0.28 -35.47
CA SER A 397 -23.95 -0.25 -35.81
C SER A 397 -24.70 0.72 -36.72
N CYS A 398 -24.93 0.31 -37.98
CA CYS A 398 -25.58 1.16 -38.98
C CYS A 398 -26.51 0.35 -39.87
N THR A 399 -27.57 0.99 -40.36
CA THR A 399 -28.28 0.50 -41.54
C THR A 399 -27.43 0.74 -42.79
N ASP A 400 -27.69 -0.02 -43.86
CA ASP A 400 -26.98 0.14 -45.15
C ASP A 400 -27.14 1.56 -45.73
N GLU A 401 -28.26 2.22 -45.45
CA GLU A 401 -28.56 3.58 -45.90
C GLU A 401 -27.78 4.63 -45.10
N GLU A 402 -27.76 4.53 -43.77
CA GLU A 402 -26.98 5.41 -42.90
C GLU A 402 -25.48 5.30 -43.22
N LEU A 403 -25.00 4.07 -43.42
CA LEU A 403 -23.59 3.83 -43.67
C LEU A 403 -23.14 4.56 -44.93
N LYS A 404 -23.91 4.56 -46.02
CA LYS A 404 -23.54 5.23 -47.30
C LYS A 404 -23.15 6.69 -47.13
N ASN A 405 -23.84 7.42 -46.24
CA ASN A 405 -23.66 8.86 -46.06
C ASN A 405 -22.91 9.23 -44.78
N TYR A 406 -22.62 8.27 -43.90
CA TYR A 406 -21.94 8.52 -42.63
C TYR A 406 -20.47 8.88 -42.84
N LYS A 407 -20.06 10.03 -42.30
CA LYS A 407 -18.72 10.61 -42.44
C LYS A 407 -17.75 10.21 -41.32
N GLY A 408 -18.23 9.83 -40.15
CA GLY A 408 -17.42 9.52 -38.96
C GLY A 408 -16.75 8.13 -38.99
N ARG A 409 -16.49 7.56 -40.16
CA ARG A 409 -15.99 6.17 -40.31
C ARG A 409 -14.57 5.97 -39.77
N ASP A 410 -13.76 7.01 -39.80
CA ASP A 410 -12.33 7.05 -39.47
C ASP A 410 -12.04 7.57 -38.05
N LEU A 411 -13.07 7.90 -37.26
CA LEU A 411 -12.91 8.41 -35.90
C LEU A 411 -12.24 7.41 -34.94
N ALA A 412 -12.31 6.11 -35.22
CA ALA A 412 -11.69 5.03 -34.45
C ALA A 412 -11.44 3.80 -35.35
N PRO A 413 -10.52 2.88 -34.98
CA PRO A 413 -10.46 1.56 -35.60
C PRO A 413 -11.84 0.90 -35.48
N THR A 414 -12.48 0.58 -36.61
CA THR A 414 -13.91 0.27 -36.64
C THR A 414 -14.17 -1.10 -37.24
N HIS A 415 -15.03 -1.88 -36.56
CA HIS A 415 -15.68 -3.06 -37.07
C HIS A 415 -17.17 -2.75 -37.30
N TYR A 416 -17.65 -2.94 -38.53
CA TYR A 416 -19.03 -2.65 -38.89
C TYR A 416 -19.91 -3.82 -38.46
N VAL A 417 -20.97 -3.52 -37.72
CA VAL A 417 -21.96 -4.52 -37.28
C VAL A 417 -23.34 -4.14 -37.82
N PRO A 418 -24.21 -5.12 -38.11
CA PRO A 418 -25.56 -4.84 -38.56
C PRO A 418 -26.33 -4.03 -37.50
N SER A 419 -27.20 -3.11 -37.96
CA SER A 419 -28.13 -2.44 -37.07
C SER A 419 -29.11 -3.44 -36.44
N MET A 420 -29.12 -3.50 -35.11
CA MET A 420 -30.11 -4.23 -34.32
C MET A 420 -31.20 -3.31 -33.76
N ASN A 421 -31.31 -2.09 -34.30
CA ASN A 421 -32.34 -1.12 -33.91
C ASN A 421 -33.75 -1.67 -34.14
N ARG A 422 -33.87 -2.69 -34.99
CA ARG A 422 -35.03 -3.56 -35.10
C ARG A 422 -34.65 -4.98 -34.69
N HIS A 423 -35.35 -5.55 -33.71
CA HIS A 423 -35.11 -6.91 -33.26
C HIS A 423 -35.28 -7.90 -34.44
N PRO A 424 -34.29 -8.74 -34.76
CA PRO A 424 -34.32 -9.58 -35.95
C PRO A 424 -35.40 -10.68 -35.91
N LEU A 425 -35.86 -11.06 -34.71
CA LEU A 425 -36.88 -12.11 -34.53
C LEU A 425 -38.30 -11.59 -34.28
N THR A 426 -38.44 -10.44 -33.59
CA THR A 426 -39.77 -9.92 -33.16
C THR A 426 -40.18 -8.71 -33.98
N GLY A 427 -39.23 -8.02 -34.62
CA GLY A 427 -39.49 -6.82 -35.40
C GLY A 427 -39.65 -5.55 -34.58
N ASP A 428 -39.45 -5.61 -33.26
CA ASP A 428 -39.58 -4.48 -32.33
C ASP A 428 -38.47 -3.45 -32.53
N TRP A 429 -38.78 -2.17 -32.35
CA TRP A 429 -37.81 -1.07 -32.47
C TRP A 429 -37.24 -0.66 -31.10
N TYR A 430 -35.91 -0.62 -30.97
CA TYR A 430 -35.20 -0.18 -29.76
C TYR A 430 -34.64 1.23 -29.90
N LYS A 431 -35.37 2.13 -30.55
CA LYS A 431 -34.89 3.51 -30.69
C LYS A 431 -34.94 4.19 -29.32
N LEU A 432 -33.79 4.66 -28.83
CA LEU A 432 -33.73 5.60 -27.71
C LEU A 432 -34.57 6.82 -28.09
N LEU A 433 -35.57 7.14 -27.26
CA LEU A 433 -36.38 8.35 -27.39
C LEU A 433 -35.44 9.55 -27.42
N THR A 434 -35.60 10.38 -28.46
CA THR A 434 -34.88 11.65 -28.69
C THR A 434 -35.07 12.64 -27.56
#